data_AF-A0A537VLQ6-F1
#
_entry.id   AF-A0A537VLQ6-F1
#
_cell.length_a   1.000
_cell.length_b   1.000
_cell.length_c   1.000
_cell.angle_alpha   90.00
_cell.angle_beta   90.00
_cell.angle_gamma   90.00
#
_symmetry.space_group_name_H-M   'P 1'
#
loop_
_entity.id
_entity.type
_entity.pdbx_description
1 polymer ?
#
loop_
_entity_poly.entity_id
_entity_poly.type
_entity_poly.pdbx_seq_one_letter_code
_entity_poly.pdbx_strand_id
1 'polypeptide(L)'
;MPPGEEEDAVKFYGAILGLTQVDKPPELAPRGGVWFRTGGLEVHLGIEEPFTPARKAHPAFLVQDLETLRERIELAGYRVTDDVPLEGFHRCHVRDPFGNRLELVEPS
;
A
#
# COMPACT_ATOMS: atom_id res chain seq x y z
N MET A 1 -9.88 2.68 -4.92
CA MET A 1 -9.15 3.88 -5.39
C MET A 1 -10.09 4.70 -6.26
N PRO A 2 -9.88 6.02 -6.38
CA PRO A 2 -10.66 6.85 -7.29
C PRO A 2 -10.42 6.45 -8.77
N PRO A 3 -11.34 6.79 -9.70
CA PRO A 3 -11.12 6.61 -11.13
C PRO A 3 -9.98 7.49 -11.65
N GLY A 4 -9.12 6.95 -12.53
CA GLY A 4 -8.06 7.71 -13.22
C GLY A 4 -6.75 7.87 -12.45
N GLU A 5 -6.64 7.24 -11.27
CA GLU A 5 -5.52 7.37 -10.34
C GLU A 5 -4.57 6.14 -10.39
N GLU A 6 -4.62 5.32 -11.44
CA GLU A 6 -3.83 4.09 -11.58
C GLU A 6 -2.32 4.35 -11.57
N GLU A 7 -1.88 5.46 -12.16
CA GLU A 7 -0.45 5.81 -12.21
C GLU A 7 0.10 6.07 -10.80
N ASP A 8 -0.68 6.73 -9.94
CA ASP A 8 -0.27 7.00 -8.57
C ASP A 8 -0.30 5.73 -7.71
N ALA A 9 -1.21 4.79 -7.99
CA ALA A 9 -1.14 3.45 -7.43
C ALA A 9 0.16 2.73 -7.84
N VAL A 10 0.54 2.78 -9.12
CA VAL A 10 1.79 2.15 -9.62
C VAL A 10 3.03 2.78 -8.99
N LYS A 11 3.08 4.11 -8.86
CA LYS A 11 4.18 4.80 -8.18
C LYS A 11 4.29 4.35 -6.73
N PHE A 12 3.19 4.37 -5.97
CA PHE A 12 3.22 4.06 -4.56
C PHE A 12 3.40 2.57 -4.26
N TYR A 13 2.48 1.73 -4.72
CA TYR A 13 2.53 0.29 -4.43
C TYR A 13 3.63 -0.41 -5.21
N GLY A 14 3.89 0.01 -6.45
CA GLY A 14 4.93 -0.56 -7.29
C GLY A 14 6.32 -0.07 -6.93
N ALA A 15 6.59 1.22 -7.18
CA ALA A 15 7.95 1.76 -7.05
C ALA A 15 8.38 1.99 -5.60
N ILE A 16 7.49 2.51 -4.74
CA ILE A 16 7.83 2.84 -3.35
C ILE A 16 7.71 1.61 -2.44
N LEU A 17 6.61 0.85 -2.47
CA LEU A 17 6.48 -0.36 -1.64
C LEU A 17 7.21 -1.57 -2.25
N GLY A 18 7.59 -1.52 -3.52
CA GLY A 18 8.33 -2.59 -4.19
C GLY A 18 7.48 -3.78 -4.61
N LEU A 19 6.15 -3.63 -4.69
CA LEU A 19 5.28 -4.71 -5.14
C LEU A 19 5.34 -4.84 -6.67
N THR A 20 5.25 -6.05 -7.20
CA THR A 20 5.25 -6.24 -8.66
C THR A 20 3.85 -6.01 -9.20
N GLN A 21 3.66 -5.05 -10.09
CA GLN A 21 2.40 -4.89 -10.82
C GLN A 21 2.14 -6.13 -11.68
N VAL A 22 0.90 -6.60 -11.69
CA VAL A 22 0.48 -7.76 -12.48
C VAL A 22 -0.76 -7.41 -13.31
N ASP A 23 -0.86 -8.04 -14.48
CA ASP A 23 -2.03 -7.87 -15.32
C ASP A 23 -3.28 -8.44 -14.63
N LYS A 24 -4.37 -7.70 -14.75
CA LYS A 24 -5.68 -8.18 -14.33
C LYS A 24 -6.14 -9.30 -15.27
N PRO A 25 -6.91 -10.28 -14.76
CA PRO A 25 -7.62 -11.21 -15.63
C PRO A 25 -8.46 -10.47 -16.68
N PRO A 26 -8.56 -10.97 -17.93
CA PRO A 26 -9.29 -10.29 -19.00
C PRO A 26 -10.74 -9.92 -18.63
N GLU A 27 -11.39 -10.74 -17.81
CA GLU A 27 -12.77 -10.53 -17.35
C GLU A 27 -12.92 -9.35 -16.38
N LEU A 28 -11.82 -8.96 -15.72
CA LEU A 28 -11.77 -7.86 -14.76
C LEU A 28 -11.09 -6.61 -15.33
N ALA A 29 -10.34 -6.71 -16.42
CA ALA A 29 -9.65 -5.58 -17.05
C ALA A 29 -10.59 -4.38 -17.35
N PRO A 30 -11.82 -4.56 -17.87
CA PRO A 30 -12.73 -3.43 -18.14
C PRO A 30 -13.15 -2.63 -16.90
N ARG A 31 -12.93 -3.16 -15.68
CA ARG A 31 -13.28 -2.49 -14.42
C ARG A 31 -12.22 -1.47 -13.96
N GLY A 32 -11.11 -1.33 -14.68
CA GLY A 32 -9.99 -0.43 -14.33
C GLY A 32 -9.30 -0.75 -13.00
N GLY A 33 -8.41 0.11 -12.52
CA GLY A 33 -7.62 -0.15 -11.32
C GLY A 33 -6.43 -1.10 -11.56
N VAL A 34 -5.68 -1.40 -10.51
CA VAL A 34 -4.34 -2.05 -10.61
C VAL A 34 -4.18 -3.16 -9.59
N TRP A 35 -3.50 -4.25 -9.99
CA TRP A 35 -3.16 -5.37 -9.12
C TRP A 35 -1.65 -5.46 -8.91
N PHE A 36 -1.24 -5.85 -7.71
CA PHE A 36 0.14 -6.07 -7.34
C PHE A 36 0.31 -7.42 -6.65
N ARG A 37 1.51 -8.02 -6.76
CA ARG A 37 1.87 -9.29 -6.14
C ARG A 37 3.29 -9.24 -5.56
N THR A 38 3.50 -9.92 -4.45
CA THR A 38 4.83 -10.30 -3.93
C THR A 38 4.70 -11.57 -3.10
N GLY A 39 5.51 -12.59 -3.39
CA GLY A 39 5.39 -13.89 -2.72
C GLY A 39 3.95 -14.44 -2.74
N GLY A 40 3.38 -14.71 -1.56
CA GLY A 40 1.99 -15.16 -1.39
C GLY A 40 0.96 -14.06 -1.17
N LEU A 41 1.35 -12.78 -1.28
CA LEU A 41 0.49 -11.62 -1.09
C LEU A 41 0.06 -11.03 -2.44
N GLU A 42 -1.21 -10.64 -2.53
CA GLU A 42 -1.74 -9.81 -3.60
C GLU A 42 -2.47 -8.59 -3.04
N VAL A 43 -2.36 -7.46 -3.73
CA VAL A 43 -3.10 -6.22 -3.44
C VAL A 43 -3.89 -5.83 -4.67
N HIS A 44 -5.21 -5.74 -4.53
CA HIS A 44 -6.13 -5.38 -5.62
C HIS A 44 -6.74 -4.02 -5.33
N LEU A 45 -6.40 -3.02 -6.14
CA LEU A 45 -7.00 -1.70 -6.04
C LEU A 45 -8.09 -1.58 -7.12
N GLY A 46 -9.32 -1.83 -6.71
CA GLY A 46 -10.50 -1.60 -7.55
C GLY A 46 -10.85 -0.11 -7.63
N ILE A 47 -11.31 0.34 -8.80
CA ILE A 47 -11.96 1.64 -8.93
C ILE A 47 -13.30 1.62 -8.17
N GLU A 48 -13.57 2.68 -7.43
CA GLU A 48 -14.85 2.95 -6.78
C GLU A 48 -15.25 4.41 -7.05
N GLU A 49 -16.53 4.65 -7.35
CA GLU A 49 -17.08 5.98 -7.56
C GLU A 49 -18.47 6.08 -6.91
N PRO A 50 -18.66 6.91 -5.86
CA PRO A 50 -17.65 7.75 -5.21
C PRO A 50 -16.70 6.93 -4.32
N PHE A 51 -15.40 7.25 -4.35
CA PHE A 51 -14.41 6.62 -3.48
C PHE A 51 -14.36 7.26 -2.08
N THR A 52 -14.29 6.44 -1.04
CA THR A 52 -14.00 6.89 0.34
C THR A 52 -12.85 6.08 0.95
N PRO A 53 -11.78 6.72 1.46
CA PRO A 53 -10.64 5.99 1.99
C PRO A 53 -10.93 5.28 3.31
N ALA A 54 -10.38 4.07 3.45
CA ALA A 54 -10.39 3.31 4.69
C ALA A 54 -9.37 3.90 5.68
N ARG A 55 -9.82 4.82 6.54
CA ARG A 55 -8.93 5.56 7.46
C ARG A 55 -8.60 4.82 8.75
N LYS A 56 -9.33 3.76 9.09
CA LYS A 56 -9.17 2.99 10.34
C LYS A 56 -8.93 1.51 10.10
N ALA A 57 -9.84 0.81 9.40
CA ALA A 57 -9.59 -0.55 8.96
C ALA A 57 -8.47 -0.53 7.90
N HIS A 58 -7.50 -1.42 8.02
CA HIS A 58 -6.34 -1.45 7.14
C HIS A 58 -5.74 -2.86 7.09
N PRO A 59 -5.05 -3.21 6.00
CA PRO A 59 -4.12 -4.31 5.98
C PRO A 59 -2.80 -3.93 6.68
N ALA A 60 -2.17 -4.92 7.30
CA ALA A 60 -0.81 -4.85 7.79
C ALA A 60 0.10 -5.67 6.88
N PHE A 61 1.21 -5.08 6.44
CA PHE A 61 2.22 -5.73 5.63
C PHE A 61 3.37 -6.14 6.54
N LEU A 62 3.68 -7.44 6.55
CA LEU A 62 4.92 -7.93 7.10
C LEU A 62 6.05 -7.57 6.12
N VAL A 63 7.02 -6.79 6.58
CA VAL A 63 8.13 -6.29 5.76
C VAL A 63 9.47 -6.76 6.30
N GLN A 64 10.50 -6.60 5.48
CA GLN A 64 11.89 -6.77 5.85
C GLN A 64 12.57 -5.41 5.71
N ASP A 65 13.43 -5.07 6.66
CA ASP A 65 14.14 -3.80 6.75
C ASP A 65 13.17 -2.60 6.77
N LEU A 66 12.39 -2.52 7.85
CA LEU A 66 11.35 -1.50 8.02
C LEU A 66 11.94 -0.08 7.97
N GLU A 67 13.15 0.11 8.46
CA GLU A 67 13.80 1.42 8.49
C GLU A 67 14.15 1.89 7.06
N THR A 68 14.75 1.02 6.23
CA THR A 68 15.02 1.36 4.82
C THR A 68 13.73 1.63 4.06
N LEU A 69 12.67 0.85 4.30
CA LEU A 69 11.37 1.11 3.69
C LEU A 69 10.77 2.45 4.15
N ARG A 70 10.88 2.78 5.43
CA ARG A 70 10.45 4.07 6.00
C ARG A 70 11.15 5.23 5.31
N GLU A 71 12.48 5.20 5.21
CA GLU A 71 13.26 6.26 4.54
C GLU A 71 12.82 6.46 3.10
N ARG A 72 12.61 5.37 2.35
CA ARG A 72 12.14 5.41 0.96
C ARG A 72 10.75 6.05 0.83
N ILE A 73 9.83 5.74 1.74
CA ILE A 73 8.49 6.32 1.78
C ILE A 73 8.55 7.82 2.10
N GLU A 74 9.32 8.20 3.10
CA GLU A 74 9.49 9.60 3.53
C GLU A 74 10.17 10.44 2.43
N LEU A 75 11.19 9.90 1.75
CA LEU A 75 11.85 10.56 0.62
C LEU A 75 10.91 10.80 -0.57
N ALA A 76 9.93 9.91 -0.76
CA ALA A 76 8.89 10.08 -1.77
C ALA A 76 7.77 11.07 -1.36
N GLY A 77 7.90 11.72 -0.19
CA GLY A 77 6.99 12.76 0.28
C GLY A 77 5.80 12.26 1.10
N TYR A 78 5.76 10.97 1.44
CA TYR A 78 4.69 10.40 2.27
C TYR A 78 5.06 10.47 3.75
N ARG A 79 4.10 10.86 4.59
CA ARG A 79 4.30 10.89 6.03
C ARG A 79 4.16 9.50 6.62
N VAL A 80 5.22 9.02 7.27
CA VAL A 80 5.18 7.84 8.14
C VAL A 80 4.89 8.30 9.58
N THR A 81 4.07 7.55 10.29
CA THR A 81 3.75 7.81 11.71
C THR A 81 3.92 6.55 12.53
N ASP A 82 4.66 6.65 13.62
CA ASP A 82 4.75 5.59 14.63
C ASP A 82 3.39 5.41 15.34
N ASP A 83 3.13 4.20 15.82
CA ASP A 83 1.96 3.88 16.66
C ASP A 83 2.40 3.44 18.05
N VAL A 84 1.45 3.13 18.93
CA VAL A 84 1.72 2.56 20.24
C VAL A 84 2.61 1.31 20.10
N PRO A 85 3.63 1.15 20.95
CA PRO A 85 4.51 -0.01 20.91
C PRO A 85 3.71 -1.32 20.94
N LEU A 86 4.12 -2.28 20.12
CA LEU A 86 3.61 -3.64 20.12
C LEU A 86 4.78 -4.57 20.48
N GLU A 87 4.63 -5.35 21.55
CA GLU A 87 5.69 -6.24 22.00
C GLU A 87 6.08 -7.23 20.90
N GLY A 88 7.38 -7.33 20.61
CA GLY A 88 7.93 -8.21 19.57
C GLY A 88 7.86 -7.67 18.14
N PHE A 89 7.44 -6.41 17.94
CA PHE A 89 7.35 -5.82 16.61
C PHE A 89 7.76 -4.34 16.57
N HIS A 90 8.49 -3.99 15.51
CA HIS A 90 8.60 -2.62 15.01
C HIS A 90 7.47 -2.36 14.03
N ARG A 91 6.81 -1.21 14.14
CA ARG A 91 5.70 -0.88 13.24
C ARG A 91 5.50 0.61 13.04
N CYS A 92 4.98 0.96 11.88
CA CYS A 92 4.56 2.30 11.55
C CYS A 92 3.34 2.27 10.62
N HIS A 93 2.76 3.45 10.41
CA HIS A 93 1.65 3.63 9.49
C HIS A 93 1.99 4.65 8.43
N VAL A 94 1.44 4.42 7.24
CA VAL A 94 1.48 5.35 6.12
C VAL A 94 0.08 5.43 5.51
N ARG A 95 -0.22 6.56 4.85
CA ARG A 95 -1.39 6.65 3.98
C ARG A 95 -0.94 6.47 2.53
N ASP A 96 -1.65 5.62 1.80
CA ASP A 96 -1.49 5.55 0.35
C ASP A 96 -1.91 6.88 -0.32
N PRO A 97 -1.70 7.07 -1.64
CA PRO A 97 -2.05 8.31 -2.34
C PRO A 97 -3.53 8.68 -2.21
N PHE A 98 -4.39 7.71 -1.90
CA PHE A 98 -5.84 7.87 -1.83
C PHE A 98 -6.32 8.11 -0.39
N GLY A 99 -5.41 8.05 0.60
CA GLY A 99 -5.70 8.26 2.01
C GLY A 99 -6.06 7.01 2.80
N ASN A 100 -6.01 5.81 2.20
CA ASN A 100 -6.17 4.55 2.92
C ASN A 100 -5.01 4.35 3.89
N ARG A 101 -5.31 3.89 5.11
CA ARG A 101 -4.28 3.54 6.08
C ARG A 101 -3.64 2.20 5.68
N LEU A 102 -2.32 2.10 5.79
CA LEU A 102 -1.56 0.87 5.75
C LEU A 102 -0.68 0.78 7.00
N GLU A 103 -0.51 -0.42 7.54
CA GLU A 103 0.47 -0.70 8.60
C GLU A 103 1.65 -1.47 8.00
N LEU A 104 2.87 -1.08 8.36
CA LEU A 104 4.11 -1.77 8.00
C LEU A 104 4.69 -2.33 9.29
N VAL A 105 4.95 -3.64 9.32
CA VAL A 105 5.31 -4.37 10.53
C VAL A 105 6.54 -5.24 10.26
N GLU A 106 7.50 -5.20 11.17
CA GLU A 106 8.68 -6.07 11.17
C GLU A 106 8.85 -6.69 12.56
N PRO A 107 9.05 -8.03 12.69
CA PRO A 107 9.36 -8.65 13.98
C PRO A 107 10.68 -8.11 14.54
N SER A 108 10.68 -7.80 15.84
CA SER A 108 11.88 -7.36 16.59
C SER A 108 12.89 -8.48 16.84
#